data_AF-A0A194WDQ2-F1
#
_entry.id   AF-A0A194WDQ2-F1
#
_cell.length_a   1.000
_cell.length_b   1.000
_cell.length_c   1.000
_cell.angle_alpha   90.00
_cell.angle_beta   90.00
_cell.angle_gamma   90.00
#
_symmetry.space_group_name_H-M   'P 1'
#
loop_
_entity.id
_entity.type
_entity.pdbx_description
1 polymer ?
#
loop_
_entity_poly.entity_id
_entity_poly.type
_entity_poly.pdbx_seq_one_letter_code
_entity_poly.pdbx_strand_id
1 'polypeptide(L)'
;MGLSTAPTVFVAGATGSVGGALRATCVRAEQAQSILRIAREEGVKSVVYMSAMGCNDLDNWGVLWDAASPMTISMKSKHAIESLVRSSDFPLGYTILRPGFFMTNLLGAKATGYTASGVWKTALLPQTKLPIIDHEDIARFAVAAFQDPATFQRH
;
A
#
# COMPACT_ATOMS: atom_id res chain seq x y z
N MET A 1 -2.98 -29.97 9.74
CA MET A 1 -4.02 -28.95 9.99
C MET A 1 -4.36 -28.34 8.64
N GLY A 2 -5.60 -28.50 8.17
CA GLY A 2 -6.00 -28.05 6.84
C GLY A 2 -6.03 -26.53 6.78
N LEU A 3 -5.33 -25.96 5.79
CA LEU A 3 -5.45 -24.54 5.46
C LEU A 3 -6.91 -24.28 5.06
N SER A 4 -7.59 -23.39 5.78
CA SER A 4 -8.93 -22.94 5.42
C SER A 4 -8.82 -22.12 4.13
N THR A 5 -9.04 -22.75 2.97
CA THR A 5 -8.91 -22.11 1.66
C THR A 5 -10.18 -21.32 1.32
N ALA A 6 -10.51 -20.33 2.16
CA ALA A 6 -11.50 -19.33 1.77
C ALA A 6 -10.92 -18.48 0.62
N PRO A 7 -11.64 -18.32 -0.51
CA PRO A 7 -11.13 -17.52 -1.61
C PRO A 7 -10.86 -16.10 -1.12
N THR A 8 -9.60 -15.67 -1.20
CA THR A 8 -9.13 -14.35 -0.76
C THR A 8 -8.46 -13.66 -1.94
N VAL A 9 -8.73 -12.37 -2.14
CA VAL A 9 -8.11 -11.58 -3.21
C VAL A 9 -7.11 -10.59 -2.65
N PHE A 10 -5.99 -10.42 -3.36
CA PHE A 10 -5.01 -9.38 -3.10
C PHE A 10 -5.18 -8.22 -4.07
N VAL A 11 -5.42 -7.03 -3.54
CA VAL A 11 -5.44 -5.79 -4.34
C VAL A 11 -4.14 -5.04 -4.05
N ALA A 12 -3.21 -5.05 -4.99
CA ALA A 12 -1.95 -4.33 -4.85
C ALA A 12 -2.08 -2.90 -5.39
N GLY A 13 -1.98 -1.89 -4.52
CA GLY A 13 -1.79 -0.50 -4.96
C GLY A 13 -0.33 -0.27 -5.33
N ALA A 14 -0.01 -0.10 -6.61
CA ALA A 14 1.36 0.24 -7.01
C ALA A 14 1.79 1.60 -6.40
N THR A 15 2.83 1.59 -5.56
CA THR A 15 3.58 2.78 -5.13
C THR A 15 4.72 3.02 -6.12
N GLY A 16 4.52 3.94 -7.06
CA GLY A 16 5.58 4.43 -7.92
C GLY A 16 6.54 5.33 -7.14
N SER A 17 7.54 4.78 -6.46
CA SER A 17 8.77 5.50 -6.13
C SER A 17 9.90 4.94 -6.99
N VAL A 18 10.16 5.64 -8.10
CA VAL A 18 11.19 5.40 -9.13
C VAL A 18 10.95 4.14 -9.99
N GLY A 19 10.23 4.30 -11.09
CA GLY A 19 10.01 3.27 -12.12
C GLY A 19 8.66 3.35 -12.83
N GLY A 20 7.62 3.81 -12.13
CA GLY A 20 6.25 3.94 -12.69
C GLY A 20 5.82 5.37 -13.03
N ALA A 21 6.52 6.40 -12.55
CA ALA A 21 6.06 7.79 -12.65
C ALA A 21 6.03 8.38 -14.07
N LEU A 22 6.56 7.67 -15.09
CA LEU A 22 6.44 8.10 -16.49
C LEU A 22 5.15 7.64 -17.18
N ARG A 23 4.31 6.82 -16.53
CA ARG A 23 2.92 6.61 -16.94
C ARG A 23 2.03 6.67 -15.70
N ALA A 24 0.95 7.44 -15.75
CA ALA A 24 -0.03 7.60 -14.68
C ALA A 24 -0.81 6.29 -14.39
N THR A 25 -0.14 5.24 -13.95
CA THR A 25 -0.72 3.91 -13.67
C THR A 25 -0.85 3.67 -12.17
N CYS A 26 -1.14 4.72 -11.37
CA CYS A 26 -1.70 4.44 -10.05
C CYS A 26 -3.01 3.68 -10.28
N VAL A 27 -3.26 2.61 -9.51
CA VAL A 27 -4.57 1.95 -9.55
C VAL A 27 -5.60 3.02 -9.22
N ARG A 28 -6.43 3.36 -10.20
CA ARG A 28 -7.46 4.39 -10.01
C ARG A 28 -8.54 3.80 -9.11
N ALA A 29 -9.22 4.64 -8.32
CA ALA A 29 -10.30 4.19 -7.45
C ALA A 29 -11.37 3.40 -8.24
N GLU A 30 -11.64 3.78 -9.49
CA GLU A 30 -12.51 3.05 -10.44
C GLU A 30 -12.06 1.60 -10.71
N GLN A 31 -10.75 1.38 -10.85
CA GLN A 31 -10.19 0.03 -11.07
C GLN A 31 -10.33 -0.80 -9.80
N ALA A 32 -10.08 -0.20 -8.63
CA ALA A 32 -10.28 -0.88 -7.36
C ALA A 32 -11.76 -1.26 -7.15
N GLN A 33 -12.70 -0.37 -7.46
CA GLN A 33 -14.14 -0.68 -7.42
C GLN A 33 -14.48 -1.87 -8.33
N SER A 34 -13.94 -1.90 -9.55
CA SER A 34 -14.16 -2.99 -10.49
C SER A 34 -13.63 -4.31 -9.94
N ILE A 35 -12.43 -4.32 -9.37
CA ILE A 35 -11.82 -5.53 -8.77
C ILE A 35 -12.66 -6.01 -7.57
N LEU A 36 -13.05 -5.11 -6.66
CA LEU A 36 -13.87 -5.45 -5.49
C LEU A 36 -15.25 -5.99 -5.89
N ARG A 37 -15.87 -5.42 -6.92
CA ARG A 37 -17.14 -5.90 -7.48
C ARG A 37 -17.00 -7.32 -8.04
N ILE A 38 -16.02 -7.55 -8.92
CA ILE A 38 -15.78 -8.87 -9.52
C ILE A 38 -15.46 -9.90 -8.43
N ALA A 39 -14.60 -9.56 -7.47
CA ALA A 39 -14.26 -10.45 -6.36
C ALA A 39 -15.51 -10.88 -5.57
N ARG A 40 -16.43 -9.95 -5.31
CA ARG A 40 -17.70 -10.25 -4.66
C ARG A 40 -18.56 -11.19 -5.51
N GLU A 41 -18.70 -10.91 -6.80
CA GLU A 41 -19.47 -11.73 -7.75
C GLU A 41 -18.94 -13.17 -7.81
N GLU A 42 -17.62 -13.36 -7.69
CA GLU A 42 -16.95 -14.66 -7.66
C GLU A 42 -16.93 -15.32 -6.26
N GLY A 43 -17.61 -14.74 -5.27
CA GLY A 43 -17.74 -15.33 -3.94
C GLY A 43 -16.46 -15.28 -3.07
N VAL A 44 -15.54 -14.36 -3.37
CA VAL A 44 -14.40 -14.05 -2.50
C VAL A 44 -14.90 -13.67 -1.10
N LYS A 45 -14.24 -14.18 -0.07
CA LYS A 45 -14.66 -14.03 1.32
C LYS A 45 -13.90 -12.95 2.09
N SER A 46 -12.69 -12.61 1.67
CA SER A 46 -11.84 -11.59 2.29
C SER A 46 -11.00 -10.85 1.27
N VAL A 47 -10.54 -9.65 1.63
CA VAL A 47 -9.67 -8.82 0.79
C VAL A 47 -8.43 -8.40 1.58
N VAL A 48 -7.27 -8.50 0.96
CA VAL A 48 -6.04 -7.88 1.47
C VAL A 48 -5.62 -6.76 0.50
N TYR A 49 -5.54 -5.52 0.98
CA TYR A 49 -5.15 -4.36 0.19
C TYR A 49 -3.79 -3.83 0.64
N MET A 50 -2.88 -3.62 -0.32
CA MET A 50 -1.60 -2.94 -0.08
C MET A 50 -1.75 -1.44 -0.35
N SER A 51 -1.73 -0.66 0.72
CA SER A 51 -1.74 0.80 0.73
C SER A 51 -0.32 1.34 0.94
N ALA A 52 -0.18 2.50 1.58
CA ALA A 52 1.08 3.06 2.04
C ALA A 52 0.90 3.75 3.40
N MET A 53 1.99 3.89 4.13
CA MET A 53 1.99 4.58 5.42
C MET A 53 1.38 5.98 5.32
N GLY A 54 0.52 6.29 6.30
CA GLY A 54 -0.11 7.60 6.51
C GLY A 54 -1.16 8.00 5.46
N CYS A 55 -1.51 7.11 4.52
CA CYS A 55 -2.68 7.30 3.64
C CYS A 55 -4.01 7.31 4.42
N ASN A 56 -4.03 6.84 5.66
CA ASN A 56 -5.23 6.79 6.50
C ASN A 56 -5.60 8.14 7.14
N ASP A 57 -4.72 9.15 7.08
CA ASP A 57 -4.87 10.37 7.89
C ASP A 57 -4.40 11.64 7.17
N LEU A 58 -4.67 11.75 5.86
CA LEU A 58 -4.12 12.82 5.01
C LEU A 58 -4.45 14.25 5.49
N ASP A 59 -5.56 14.43 6.20
CA ASP A 59 -6.02 15.74 6.70
C ASP A 59 -5.16 16.25 7.87
N ASN A 60 -4.53 15.35 8.64
CA ASN A 60 -3.74 15.70 9.84
C ASN A 60 -2.24 15.86 9.57
N TRP A 61 -1.80 15.71 8.32
CA TRP A 61 -0.38 15.86 7.99
C TRP A 61 0.12 17.30 8.08
N GLY A 62 -0.78 18.30 8.15
CA GLY A 62 -0.40 19.71 8.23
C GLY A 62 0.34 20.22 6.99
N VAL A 63 0.23 19.51 5.86
CA VAL A 63 0.87 19.88 4.59
C VAL A 63 -0.17 20.39 3.59
N LEU A 64 0.20 21.41 2.83
CA LEU A 64 -0.56 21.85 1.67
C LEU A 64 -0.33 20.85 0.54
N TRP A 65 -1.32 19.98 0.33
CA TRP A 65 -1.31 19.02 -0.77
C TRP A 65 -1.52 19.73 -2.12
N ASP A 66 -0.44 20.06 -2.83
CA ASP A 66 -0.54 20.48 -4.23
C ASP A 66 -1.21 19.38 -5.05
N ALA A 67 -2.38 19.68 -5.62
CA ALA A 67 -3.19 18.72 -6.38
C ALA A 67 -2.46 18.14 -7.59
N ALA A 68 -1.46 18.83 -8.14
CA ALA A 68 -0.69 18.39 -9.30
C ALA A 68 0.49 17.47 -8.95
N SER A 69 0.93 17.44 -7.68
CA SER A 69 2.08 16.62 -7.30
C SER A 69 1.77 15.12 -7.45
N PRO A 70 2.64 14.34 -8.10
CA PRO A 70 2.49 12.88 -8.22
C PRO A 70 2.32 12.19 -6.85
N MET A 71 2.93 12.75 -5.79
CA MET A 71 2.78 12.25 -4.44
C MET A 71 1.36 12.46 -3.92
N THR A 72 0.81 13.67 -4.06
CA THR A 72 -0.56 13.98 -3.68
C THR A 72 -1.56 13.08 -4.39
N ILE A 73 -1.42 12.91 -5.71
CA ILE A 73 -2.29 12.06 -6.52
C ILE A 73 -2.24 10.62 -6.01
N SER A 74 -1.04 10.09 -5.77
CA SER A 74 -0.83 8.73 -5.27
C SER A 74 -1.40 8.50 -3.87
N MET A 75 -1.23 9.46 -2.96
CA MET A 75 -1.74 9.38 -1.59
C MET A 75 -3.27 9.47 -1.55
N LYS A 76 -3.87 10.44 -2.26
CA LYS A 76 -5.33 10.58 -2.37
C LYS A 76 -5.99 9.36 -3.01
N SER A 77 -5.37 8.80 -4.05
CA SER A 77 -5.84 7.56 -4.69
C SER A 77 -5.86 6.39 -3.71
N LYS A 78 -4.79 6.18 -2.93
CA LYS A 78 -4.72 5.11 -1.92
C LYS A 78 -5.71 5.32 -0.79
N HIS A 79 -5.84 6.56 -0.30
CA HIS A 79 -6.84 6.91 0.71
C HIS A 79 -8.26 6.58 0.23
N ALA A 80 -8.61 6.95 -1.01
CA ALA A 80 -9.91 6.62 -1.59
C ALA A 80 -10.12 5.10 -1.70
N ILE A 81 -9.09 4.34 -2.07
CA ILE A 81 -9.19 2.86 -2.13
C ILE A 81 -9.30 2.26 -0.73
N GLU A 82 -8.60 2.76 0.28
CA GLU A 82 -8.81 2.32 1.66
C GLU A 82 -10.26 2.50 2.07
N SER A 83 -10.87 3.66 1.77
CA SER A 83 -12.29 3.90 2.06
C SER A 83 -13.20 2.89 1.36
N LEU A 84 -12.93 2.58 0.08
CA LEU A 84 -13.69 1.56 -0.68
C LEU A 84 -13.56 0.15 -0.09
N VAL A 85 -12.35 -0.23 0.32
CA VAL A 85 -12.08 -1.51 0.97
C VAL A 85 -12.75 -1.57 2.34
N ARG A 86 -12.72 -0.48 3.12
CA ARG A 86 -13.40 -0.42 4.42
C ARG A 86 -14.92 -0.50 4.30
N SER A 87 -15.49 0.06 3.23
CA SER A 87 -16.92 -0.02 2.92
C SER A 87 -17.33 -1.32 2.22
N SER A 88 -16.42 -2.28 2.07
CA SER A 88 -16.71 -3.53 1.37
C SER A 88 -17.20 -4.61 2.32
N ASP A 89 -18.34 -5.22 1.99
CA ASP A 89 -19.03 -6.18 2.84
C ASP A 89 -18.57 -7.63 2.61
N PHE A 90 -17.25 -7.87 2.62
CA PHE A 90 -16.72 -9.22 2.50
C PHE A 90 -16.99 -10.03 3.79
N PRO A 91 -17.47 -11.28 3.72
CA PRO A 91 -17.86 -12.09 4.88
C PRO A 91 -16.79 -12.26 5.98
N LEU A 92 -15.52 -12.37 5.60
CA LEU A 92 -14.36 -12.49 6.49
C LEU A 92 -13.60 -11.16 6.61
N GLY A 93 -14.19 -10.06 6.14
CA GLY A 93 -13.65 -8.71 6.28
C GLY A 93 -12.50 -8.38 5.32
N TYR A 94 -11.74 -7.35 5.70
CA TYR A 94 -10.61 -6.83 4.95
C TYR A 94 -9.37 -6.67 5.84
N THR A 95 -8.21 -6.59 5.20
CA THR A 95 -6.93 -6.24 5.82
C THR A 95 -6.20 -5.22 4.94
N ILE A 96 -5.76 -4.11 5.52
CA ILE A 96 -5.03 -3.03 4.84
C ILE A 96 -3.60 -3.00 5.36
N LEU A 97 -2.66 -3.34 4.48
CA LEU A 97 -1.23 -3.27 4.75
C LEU A 97 -0.71 -1.87 4.39
N ARG A 98 -0.04 -1.20 5.34
CA ARG A 98 0.46 0.19 5.18
C ARG A 98 1.97 0.23 5.37
N PRO A 99 2.75 -0.33 4.44
CA PRO A 99 4.20 -0.40 4.61
C PRO A 99 4.84 1.00 4.57
N GLY A 100 5.97 1.11 5.27
CA GLY A 100 6.81 2.31 5.30
C GLY A 100 7.77 2.40 4.10
N PHE A 101 8.95 2.98 4.34
CA PHE A 101 10.00 3.09 3.33
C PHE A 101 10.66 1.73 3.07
N PHE A 102 10.80 1.32 1.82
CA PHE A 102 11.34 -0.02 1.52
C PHE A 102 12.87 -0.02 1.62
N MET A 103 13.43 -1.03 2.29
CA MET A 103 14.90 -1.21 2.37
C MET A 103 15.54 -1.29 0.98
N THR A 104 14.84 -1.89 0.02
CA THR A 104 15.30 -2.04 -1.37
C THR A 104 15.47 -0.73 -2.12
N ASN A 105 14.87 0.38 -1.65
CA ASN A 105 15.12 1.71 -2.23
C ASN A 105 16.55 2.22 -1.97
N LEU A 106 17.27 1.63 -1.01
CA LEU A 106 18.68 1.93 -0.71
C LEU A 106 19.64 1.08 -1.56
N LEU A 107 19.12 0.25 -2.48
CA LEU A 107 19.92 -0.62 -3.33
C LEU A 107 19.79 -0.24 -4.82
N GLY A 108 20.82 -0.58 -5.60
CA GLY A 108 20.83 -0.46 -7.06
C GLY A 108 20.59 0.96 -7.58
N ALA A 109 19.91 1.07 -8.72
CA ALA A 109 19.69 2.36 -9.40
C ALA A 109 18.88 3.38 -8.58
N LYS A 110 18.08 2.92 -7.60
CA LYS A 110 17.32 3.82 -6.70
C LYS A 110 18.22 4.44 -5.63
N ALA A 111 19.31 3.76 -5.29
CA ALA A 111 20.29 4.24 -4.35
C ALA A 111 21.18 5.35 -4.92
N THR A 112 21.30 5.44 -6.26
CA THR A 112 22.26 6.33 -6.93
C THR A 112 22.11 7.80 -6.53
N GLY A 113 20.88 8.25 -6.25
CA GLY A 113 20.62 9.60 -5.74
C GLY A 113 21.22 9.88 -4.36
N TYR A 114 21.51 8.83 -3.59
CA TYR A 114 22.09 8.89 -2.26
C TYR A 114 23.57 8.51 -2.26
N THR A 115 23.99 7.56 -3.09
CA THR A 115 25.33 6.96 -3.05
C THR A 115 26.36 7.70 -3.90
N ALA A 116 25.93 8.49 -4.91
CA ALA A 116 26.85 9.15 -5.84
C ALA A 116 27.83 10.14 -5.18
N SER A 117 27.46 10.72 -4.03
CA SER A 117 28.33 11.66 -3.29
C SER A 117 28.90 11.08 -2.00
N GLY A 118 28.61 9.82 -1.68
CA GLY A 118 28.89 9.22 -0.35
C GLY A 118 28.08 9.85 0.80
N VAL A 119 27.19 10.80 0.49
CA VAL A 119 26.35 11.52 1.45
C VAL A 119 24.89 11.39 1.02
N TRP A 120 24.05 10.95 1.95
CA TRP A 120 22.62 10.87 1.75
C TRP A 120 21.98 12.27 1.73
N LYS A 121 21.88 12.88 0.54
CA LYS A 121 21.19 14.15 0.35
C LYS A 121 19.67 13.91 0.34
N THR A 122 18.99 14.40 1.37
CA THR A 122 17.55 14.24 1.56
C THR A 122 16.96 15.50 2.22
N ALA A 123 15.65 15.67 2.12
CA ALA A 123 14.91 16.72 2.84
C ALA A 123 14.63 16.34 4.32
N LEU A 124 14.97 15.12 4.73
CA LEU A 124 14.83 14.66 6.11
C LEU A 124 15.91 15.26 7.00
N LEU A 125 15.55 15.56 8.26
CA LEU A 125 16.52 15.96 9.27
C LEU A 125 17.35 14.73 9.70
N PRO A 126 18.60 14.92 10.17
CA PRO A 126 19.42 13.80 10.64
C PRO A 126 18.78 12.98 11.77
N GLN A 127 17.89 13.60 12.57
CA GLN A 127 17.18 12.96 13.67
C GLN A 127 15.82 12.37 13.26
N THR A 128 15.39 12.54 12.01
CA THR A 128 14.11 12.00 11.54
C THR A 128 14.13 10.48 11.58
N LYS A 129 13.23 9.90 12.39
CA LYS A 129 13.02 8.45 12.42
C LYS A 129 12.19 8.04 11.21
N LEU A 130 12.83 7.37 10.26
CA LEU A 130 12.14 6.81 9.10
C LEU A 130 11.72 5.37 9.41
N PRO A 131 10.44 5.02 9.33
CA PRO A 131 10.00 3.64 9.42
C PRO A 131 10.35 2.92 8.12
N ILE A 132 11.29 1.98 8.22
CA ILE A 132 11.81 1.21 7.09
C ILE A 132 11.36 -0.25 7.24
N ILE A 133 11.01 -0.90 6.13
CA ILE A 133 10.54 -2.29 6.10
C ILE A 133 11.14 -3.04 4.91
N ASP A 134 11.42 -4.33 5.08
CA ASP A 134 11.79 -5.21 3.97
C ASP A 134 10.53 -5.73 3.25
N HIS A 135 10.59 -5.82 1.92
CA HIS A 135 9.52 -6.38 1.11
C HIS A 135 9.19 -7.85 1.42
N GLU A 136 10.16 -8.64 1.88
CA GLU A 136 9.91 -10.02 2.33
C GLU A 136 9.04 -10.07 3.58
N ASP A 137 9.23 -9.13 4.51
CA ASP A 137 8.41 -9.05 5.72
C ASP A 137 6.98 -8.65 5.36
N ILE A 138 6.81 -7.71 4.42
CA ILE A 138 5.50 -7.35 3.86
C ILE A 138 4.80 -8.60 3.30
N ALA A 139 5.52 -9.43 2.54
CA ALA A 139 4.99 -10.65 1.97
C ALA A 139 4.58 -11.66 3.04
N ARG A 140 5.38 -11.83 4.11
CA ARG A 140 5.04 -12.71 5.24
C ARG A 140 3.74 -12.28 5.92
N PHE A 141 3.54 -10.97 6.14
CA PHE A 141 2.29 -10.44 6.69
C PHE A 141 1.10 -10.65 5.74
N ALA A 142 1.30 -10.45 4.43
CA ALA A 142 0.26 -10.72 3.45
C ALA A 142 -0.15 -12.20 3.44
N VAL A 143 0.82 -13.11 3.49
CA VAL A 143 0.57 -14.56 3.59
C VAL A 143 -0.17 -14.91 4.88
N ALA A 144 0.23 -14.32 6.01
CA ALA A 144 -0.47 -14.53 7.28
C ALA A 144 -1.95 -14.06 7.21
N ALA A 145 -2.20 -12.90 6.58
CA ALA A 145 -3.55 -12.40 6.37
C ALA A 145 -4.39 -13.30 5.45
N PHE A 146 -3.78 -13.96 4.46
CA PHE A 146 -4.46 -14.96 3.63
C PHE A 146 -4.76 -16.26 4.38
N GLN A 147 -3.85 -16.70 5.24
CA GLN A 147 -3.98 -17.96 5.98
C GLN A 147 -4.98 -17.87 7.12
N ASP A 148 -5.10 -16.70 7.76
CA ASP A 148 -6.02 -16.46 8.86
C ASP A 148 -6.77 -15.12 8.74
N PRO A 149 -7.71 -15.00 7.77
CA PRO A 149 -8.45 -13.75 7.59
C PRO A 149 -9.25 -13.31 8.82
N ALA A 150 -9.67 -14.25 9.68
CA ALA A 150 -10.45 -13.96 10.88
C ALA A 150 -9.63 -13.20 11.93
N THR A 151 -8.35 -13.55 12.10
CA THR A 151 -7.43 -12.81 12.98
C THR A 151 -7.14 -11.40 12.45
N PHE A 152 -7.06 -11.25 11.13
CA PHE A 152 -6.71 -9.97 10.48
C PHE A 152 -7.92 -9.15 10.01
N GLN A 153 -9.13 -9.49 10.44
CA GLN A 153 -10.35 -8.80 10.02
C GLN A 153 -10.37 -7.35 10.56
N ARG A 154 -10.59 -6.37 9.66
CA ARG A 154 -10.68 -4.92 9.95
C ARG A 154 -9.36 -4.25 10.40
N HIS A 155 -8.21 -4.75 9.94
CA HIS A 155 -6.90 -4.11 10.13
C HIS A 155 -6.53 -3.13 9.01
#